data_AF-A0A9E2GBB1-F1
#
_entry.id   AF-A0A9E2GBB1-F1
#
_cell.length_a   1.000
_cell.length_b   1.000
_cell.length_c   1.000
_cell.angle_alpha   90.00
_cell.angle_beta   90.00
_cell.angle_gamma   90.00
#
_symmetry.space_group_name_H-M   'P 1'
#
loop_
_entity.id
_entity.type
_entity.pdbx_description
1 polymer ?
#
loop_
_entity_poly.entity_id
_entity_poly.type
_entity_poly.pdbx_seq_one_letter_code
_entity_poly.pdbx_strand_id
1 'polypeptide(L)'
;MIEYIINNSNGSLVYQTNSMTQSNKNNLSLIKQMCLDALFSYEGYLKAFQKKFGKVYRIPIYIDEEHMFIPIKRTRDFDNIWINYAAIHDINHGGNKIELIFESKQNLHINISFKSLKRQIMYLEAIQNTKVKHFHF
;
A
#
# COMPACT_ATOMS: atom_id res chain seq x y z
N MET A 1 1.70 13.41 -3.90
CA MET A 1 1.61 11.94 -3.88
C MET A 1 1.00 11.49 -2.55
N ILE A 2 0.25 10.39 -2.52
CA ILE A 2 -0.23 9.80 -1.26
C ILE A 2 0.95 9.10 -0.57
N GLU A 3 1.12 9.28 0.73
CA GLU A 3 2.18 8.63 1.52
C GLU A 3 1.63 7.42 2.26
N TYR A 4 0.53 7.62 3.00
CA TYR A 4 -0.16 6.53 3.69
C TYR A 4 -1.61 6.90 4.03
N ILE A 5 -2.41 5.87 4.34
CA ILE A 5 -3.83 6.00 4.67
C ILE A 5 -4.13 5.23 5.96
N ILE A 6 -4.81 5.89 6.90
CA ILE A 6 -5.25 5.30 8.17
C ILE A 6 -6.76 5.51 8.37
N ASN A 7 -7.40 4.69 9.20
CA ASN A 7 -8.76 4.97 9.64
C ASN A 7 -8.78 5.94 10.82
N ASN A 8 -9.89 6.66 10.95
CA ASN A 8 -10.27 7.37 12.18
C ASN A 8 -11.77 7.19 12.44
N SER A 9 -12.30 7.83 13.48
CA SER A 9 -13.72 7.73 13.85
C SER A 9 -14.67 8.21 12.74
N ASN A 10 -14.19 9.06 11.83
CA ASN A 10 -14.98 9.73 10.80
C ASN A 10 -14.76 9.13 9.39
N GLY A 11 -14.07 7.99 9.29
CA GLY A 11 -13.70 7.36 8.02
C GLY A 11 -12.20 7.12 7.94
N SER A 12 -11.50 7.84 7.07
CA SER A 12 -10.05 7.73 6.89
C SER A 12 -9.35 9.06 6.70
N LEU A 13 -8.08 9.09 7.11
CA LEU A 13 -7.15 10.18 6.84
C LEU A 13 -6.19 9.74 5.75
N VAL A 14 -6.07 10.56 4.71
CA VAL A 14 -5.13 10.38 3.61
C VAL A 14 -4.00 11.39 3.80
N TYR A 15 -2.81 10.88 4.12
CA TYR A 15 -1.60 11.70 4.24
C TYR A 15 -0.94 11.78 2.87
N GLN A 16 -0.61 13.00 2.46
CA GLN A 16 0.02 13.33 1.20
C GLN A 16 1.21 14.25 1.47
N THR A 17 2.10 14.35 0.48
CA THR A 17 3.39 15.07 0.63
C THR A 17 3.28 16.46 1.26
N ASN A 18 2.21 17.23 0.99
CA ASN A 18 2.04 18.59 1.51
C ASN A 18 0.67 18.83 2.17
N SER A 19 -0.11 17.78 2.37
CA SER A 19 -1.50 17.91 2.81
C SER A 19 -1.99 16.65 3.49
N MET A 20 -3.05 16.83 4.27
CA MET A 20 -3.81 15.72 4.83
C MET A 20 -5.28 16.00 4.55
N THR A 21 -6.01 14.96 4.12
CA THR A 21 -7.43 15.08 3.77
C THR A 21 -8.25 14.04 4.51
N GLN A 22 -9.40 14.46 5.04
CA GLN A 22 -10.39 13.57 5.62
C GLN A 22 -11.27 12.99 4.51
N SER A 23 -11.46 11.67 4.52
CA SER A 23 -12.48 10.96 3.75
C SER A 23 -13.54 10.39 4.69
N ASN A 24 -14.80 10.41 4.29
CA ASN A 24 -15.88 9.72 4.99
C ASN A 24 -15.90 8.20 4.73
N LYS A 25 -15.07 7.71 3.81
CA LYS A 25 -14.87 6.28 3.54
C LYS A 25 -13.79 5.73 4.48
N ASN A 26 -13.93 4.48 4.92
CA ASN A 26 -12.80 3.77 5.55
C ASN A 26 -11.68 3.51 4.52
N ASN A 27 -10.47 3.24 4.99
CA ASN A 27 -9.28 3.10 4.16
C ASN A 27 -9.39 1.96 3.14
N LEU A 28 -10.02 0.84 3.48
CA LEU A 28 -10.24 -0.26 2.55
C LEU A 28 -11.22 0.15 1.44
N SER A 29 -12.30 0.84 1.78
CA SER A 29 -13.25 1.36 0.80
C SER A 29 -12.59 2.39 -0.13
N LEU A 30 -11.65 3.20 0.38
CA LEU A 30 -10.86 4.11 -0.44
C LEU A 30 -9.95 3.34 -1.42
N ILE A 31 -9.19 2.35 -0.93
CA ILE A 31 -8.36 1.49 -1.80
C ILE A 31 -9.21 0.80 -2.87
N LYS A 32 -10.39 0.27 -2.52
CA LYS A 32 -11.31 -0.34 -3.48
C LYS A 32 -11.77 0.64 -4.55
N GLN A 33 -12.08 1.88 -4.16
CA GLN A 33 -12.44 2.94 -5.10
C GLN A 33 -11.28 3.21 -6.06
N MET A 34 -10.05 3.36 -5.53
CA MET A 34 -8.87 3.63 -6.36
C MET A 34 -8.60 2.49 -7.37
N CYS A 35 -8.82 1.23 -6.99
CA CYS A 35 -8.76 0.12 -7.95
C CYS A 35 -9.78 0.29 -9.07
N LEU A 36 -11.04 0.60 -8.73
CA LEU A 36 -12.12 0.75 -9.71
C LEU A 36 -11.87 1.94 -10.64
N ASP A 37 -11.36 3.05 -10.11
CA ASP A 37 -10.97 4.21 -10.89
C ASP A 37 -9.86 3.86 -11.90
N ALA A 38 -9.00 2.89 -11.55
CA ALA A 38 -7.98 2.31 -12.42
C ALA A 38 -8.48 1.11 -13.26
N LEU A 39 -9.80 0.94 -13.40
CA LEU A 39 -10.46 -0.05 -14.25
C LEU A 39 -10.28 -1.53 -13.82
N PHE A 40 -10.06 -1.80 -12.53
CA PHE A 40 -10.10 -3.17 -11.99
C PHE A 40 -10.72 -3.25 -10.59
N SER A 41 -11.28 -4.40 -10.21
CA SER A 41 -11.80 -4.56 -8.85
C SER A 41 -10.73 -5.06 -7.88
N TYR A 42 -10.82 -4.61 -6.63
CA TYR A 42 -9.97 -5.12 -5.55
C TYR A 42 -10.10 -6.64 -5.40
N GLU A 43 -11.31 -7.17 -5.43
CA GLU A 43 -11.59 -8.61 -5.32
C GLU A 43 -10.98 -9.41 -6.48
N GLY A 44 -11.09 -8.88 -7.71
CA GLY A 44 -10.47 -9.46 -8.89
C GLY A 44 -8.94 -9.48 -8.79
N TYR A 45 -8.36 -8.37 -8.32
CA TYR A 45 -6.92 -8.27 -8.06
C TYR A 45 -6.47 -9.31 -7.02
N LEU A 46 -7.18 -9.43 -5.89
CA LEU A 46 -6.84 -10.42 -4.86
C LEU A 46 -6.85 -11.85 -5.41
N LYS A 47 -7.88 -12.19 -6.20
CA LYS A 47 -8.01 -13.52 -6.83
C LYS A 47 -6.85 -13.80 -7.77
N ALA A 48 -6.48 -12.83 -8.62
CA ALA A 48 -5.34 -12.96 -9.55
C ALA A 48 -4.01 -13.09 -8.80
N PHE A 49 -3.80 -12.24 -7.78
CA PHE A 49 -2.61 -12.26 -6.94
C PHE A 49 -2.45 -13.60 -6.22
N GLN A 50 -3.52 -14.11 -5.60
CA GLN A 50 -3.50 -15.40 -4.91
C GLN A 50 -3.17 -16.55 -5.87
N LYS A 51 -3.77 -16.55 -7.07
CA LYS A 51 -3.47 -17.56 -8.10
C LYS A 51 -2.00 -17.54 -8.53
N LYS A 52 -1.39 -16.34 -8.63
CA LYS A 52 -0.01 -16.18 -9.08
C LYS A 52 1.04 -16.45 -7.99
N PHE A 53 0.77 -16.02 -6.76
CA PHE A 53 1.78 -15.99 -5.69
C PHE A 53 1.45 -16.88 -4.47
N GLY A 54 0.27 -17.51 -4.43
CA GLY A 54 -0.16 -18.41 -3.35
C GLY A 54 -0.41 -17.73 -1.99
N LYS A 55 -0.35 -16.39 -1.93
CA LYS A 55 -0.52 -15.61 -0.69
C LYS A 55 -1.95 -15.09 -0.58
N VAL A 56 -2.52 -15.24 0.61
CA VAL A 56 -3.95 -14.95 0.90
C VAL A 56 -4.15 -13.72 1.78
N TYR A 57 -3.17 -13.40 2.63
CA TYR A 57 -3.29 -12.33 3.62
C TYR A 57 -2.32 -11.19 3.36
N ARG A 58 -2.76 -9.96 3.69
CA ARG A 58 -1.98 -8.73 3.55
C ARG A 58 -1.44 -8.60 2.12
N ILE A 59 -2.32 -8.73 1.14
CA ILE A 59 -1.93 -8.65 -0.27
C ILE A 59 -1.66 -7.17 -0.61
N PRO A 60 -0.47 -6.83 -1.12
CA PRO A 60 -0.16 -5.47 -1.55
C PRO A 60 -0.85 -5.20 -2.90
N ILE A 61 -1.26 -3.95 -3.11
CA ILE A 61 -2.02 -3.51 -4.28
C ILE A 61 -1.16 -2.59 -5.13
N TYR A 62 -0.85 -3.05 -6.34
CA TYR A 62 -0.24 -2.23 -7.38
C TYR A 62 -1.34 -1.69 -8.29
N ILE A 63 -1.57 -0.38 -8.27
CA ILE A 63 -2.47 0.30 -9.19
C ILE A 63 -1.64 0.76 -10.40
N ASP A 64 -0.71 1.68 -10.15
CA ASP A 64 0.23 2.28 -11.11
C ASP A 64 1.58 2.58 -10.41
N GLU A 65 2.45 3.34 -11.07
CA GLU A 65 3.79 3.68 -10.58
C GLU A 65 3.78 4.62 -9.36
N GLU A 66 2.74 5.43 -9.20
CA GLU A 66 2.58 6.35 -8.08
C GLU A 66 1.74 5.77 -6.94
N HIS A 67 1.05 4.64 -7.17
CA HIS A 67 0.07 4.06 -6.25
C HIS A 67 0.36 2.57 -5.99
N MET A 68 1.29 2.32 -5.07
CA MET A 68 1.73 0.97 -4.67
C MET A 68 1.49 0.72 -3.18
N PHE A 69 0.33 0.17 -2.82
CA PHE A 69 -0.13 0.11 -1.44
C PHE A 69 0.22 -1.20 -0.71
N ILE A 70 0.88 -1.09 0.44
CA ILE A 70 1.21 -2.21 1.34
C ILE A 70 0.36 -2.10 2.62
N PRO A 71 -0.46 -3.13 2.95
CA PRO A 71 -1.14 -3.20 4.24
C PRO A 71 -0.22 -3.79 5.32
N ILE A 72 -0.12 -3.12 6.47
CA ILE A 72 0.71 -3.62 7.59
C ILE A 72 0.01 -4.70 8.42
N LYS A 73 -1.33 -4.67 8.49
CA LYS A 73 -2.21 -5.59 9.22
C LYS A 73 -3.23 -6.22 8.28
N ARG A 74 -4.20 -6.98 8.79
CA ARG A 74 -5.27 -7.49 7.92
C ARG A 74 -6.04 -6.29 7.41
N THR A 75 -6.44 -6.31 6.15
CA THR A 75 -7.02 -5.13 5.47
C THR A 75 -8.37 -4.70 6.05
N ARG A 76 -9.01 -5.55 6.87
CA ARG A 76 -10.25 -5.27 7.58
C ARG A 76 -10.03 -4.76 9.02
N ASP A 77 -8.80 -4.83 9.53
CA ASP A 77 -8.48 -4.33 10.87
C ASP A 77 -8.57 -2.81 10.86
N PHE A 78 -9.24 -2.21 11.85
CA PHE A 78 -9.46 -0.76 11.91
C PHE A 78 -8.13 0.00 11.93
N ASP A 79 -7.16 -0.50 12.69
CA ASP A 79 -5.82 0.08 12.85
C ASP A 79 -4.82 -0.35 11.76
N ASN A 80 -5.30 -0.94 10.66
CA ASN A 80 -4.48 -1.18 9.48
C ASN A 80 -4.07 0.16 8.85
N ILE A 81 -2.80 0.22 8.45
CA ILE A 81 -2.24 1.33 7.68
C ILE A 81 -1.94 0.80 6.28
N TRP A 82 -2.37 1.54 5.26
CA TRP A 82 -1.94 1.34 3.90
C TRP A 82 -0.82 2.32 3.60
N ILE A 83 0.38 1.79 3.35
CA ILE A 83 1.57 2.60 3.03
C ILE A 83 1.73 2.60 1.52
N ASN A 84 1.91 3.77 0.91
CA ASN A 84 2.31 3.86 -0.47
C ASN A 84 3.83 3.72 -0.61
N TYR A 85 4.28 2.58 -1.13
CA TYR A 85 5.70 2.29 -1.34
C TYR A 85 6.36 3.29 -2.30
N ALA A 86 5.63 3.78 -3.30
CA ALA A 86 6.15 4.75 -4.28
C ALA A 86 6.53 6.10 -3.65
N ALA A 87 5.99 6.43 -2.47
CA ALA A 87 6.25 7.69 -1.78
C ALA A 87 7.37 7.60 -0.74
N ILE A 88 7.91 6.41 -0.50
CA ILE A 88 8.96 6.19 0.50
C ILE A 88 10.30 6.64 -0.10
N HIS A 89 10.95 7.58 0.58
CA HIS A 89 12.28 8.04 0.28
C HIS A 89 13.34 7.08 0.86
N ASP A 90 13.18 6.71 2.14
CA ASP A 90 14.14 5.85 2.84
C ASP A 90 13.46 4.95 3.89
N ILE A 91 14.11 3.83 4.22
CA ILE A 91 13.65 2.83 5.19
C ILE A 91 14.74 2.55 6.20
N ASN A 92 14.59 3.09 7.40
CA ASN A 92 15.45 2.79 8.54
C ASN A 92 14.89 1.59 9.32
N HIS A 93 15.76 0.61 9.62
CA HIS A 93 15.38 -0.55 10.42
C HIS A 93 16.34 -0.79 11.58
N GLY A 94 15.79 -0.98 12.78
CA GLY A 94 16.55 -1.27 13.99
C GLY A 94 15.66 -1.90 15.07
N GLY A 95 16.04 -3.08 15.56
CA GLY A 95 15.21 -3.84 16.51
C GLY A 95 13.87 -4.32 15.91
N ASN A 96 12.76 -4.10 16.62
CA ASN A 96 11.41 -4.55 16.22
C ASN A 96 10.57 -3.49 15.48
N LYS A 97 11.12 -2.31 15.21
CA LYS A 97 10.42 -1.21 14.54
C LYS A 97 11.10 -0.85 13.23
N ILE A 98 10.29 -0.47 12.26
CA ILE A 98 10.75 0.11 11.00
C ILE A 98 10.28 1.57 11.00
N GLU A 99 11.17 2.47 10.63
CA GLU A 99 10.85 3.85 10.34
C GLU A 99 10.86 4.04 8.83
N LEU A 100 9.76 4.56 8.30
CA LEU A 100 9.62 4.94 6.90
C LEU A 100 9.74 6.45 6.81
N ILE A 101 10.64 6.92 5.95
CA ILE A 101 10.84 8.34 5.67
C ILE A 101 10.22 8.60 4.29
N PHE A 102 9.26 9.51 4.21
CA PHE A 102 8.63 9.90 2.95
C PHE A 102 9.31 11.12 2.34
N GLU A 103 9.04 11.40 1.07
CA GLU A 103 9.54 12.59 0.36
C GLU A 103 9.17 13.92 1.06
N SER A 104 8.06 13.97 1.80
CA SER A 104 7.72 15.14 2.63
C SER A 104 8.61 15.33 3.87
N LYS A 105 9.53 14.40 4.14
CA LYS A 105 10.30 14.26 5.38
C LYS A 105 9.44 13.88 6.59
N GLN A 106 8.18 13.50 6.38
CA GLN A 106 7.39 12.85 7.42
C GLN A 106 7.93 11.44 7.68
N ASN A 107 7.92 11.04 8.95
CA ASN A 107 8.36 9.73 9.38
C ASN A 107 7.18 8.92 9.93
N LEU A 108 7.03 7.68 9.47
CA LEU A 108 6.03 6.74 9.98
C LEU A 108 6.72 5.53 10.60
N HIS A 109 6.44 5.30 11.88
CA HIS A 109 6.92 4.12 12.60
C HIS A 109 5.91 2.98 12.49
N ILE A 110 6.37 1.82 12.01
CA ILE A 110 5.54 0.63 11.87
C ILE A 110 6.13 -0.56 12.65
N ASN A 111 5.23 -1.38 13.18
CA ASN A 111 5.57 -2.55 13.99
C ASN A 111 5.39 -3.84 13.19
N ILE A 112 6.23 -4.04 12.18
CA ILE A 112 6.37 -5.28 11.42
C ILE A 112 7.85 -5.60 11.22
N SER A 113 8.19 -6.86 10.98
CA SER A 113 9.58 -7.22 10.68
C SER A 113 10.00 -6.69 9.30
N PHE A 114 11.26 -6.26 9.18
CA PHE A 114 11.81 -5.81 7.89
C PHE A 114 11.72 -6.90 6.81
N LYS A 115 11.90 -8.18 7.19
CA LYS A 115 11.67 -9.33 6.31
C LYS A 115 10.25 -9.37 5.75
N SER A 116 9.24 -9.06 6.58
CA SER A 116 7.84 -9.00 6.14
C SER A 116 7.63 -7.86 5.16
N LEU A 117 8.17 -6.66 5.44
CA LEU A 117 8.05 -5.50 4.56
C LEU A 117 8.74 -5.74 3.21
N LYS A 118 9.99 -6.20 3.24
CA LYS A 118 10.78 -6.53 2.03
C LYS A 118 10.05 -7.52 1.12
N ARG A 119 9.40 -8.54 1.70
CA ARG A 119 8.60 -9.49 0.93
C ARG A 119 7.40 -8.84 0.22
N GLN A 120 6.77 -7.83 0.82
CA GLN A 120 5.67 -7.10 0.18
C GLN A 120 6.17 -6.25 -0.98
N ILE A 121 7.32 -5.58 -0.80
CA ILE A 121 7.99 -4.81 -1.85
C ILE A 121 8.33 -5.70 -3.04
N MET A 122 8.92 -6.88 -2.81
CA MET A 122 9.20 -7.85 -3.87
C MET A 122 7.96 -8.27 -4.67
N TYR A 123 6.79 -8.34 -4.03
CA TYR A 123 5.54 -8.63 -4.75
C TYR A 123 5.11 -7.46 -5.65
N LEU A 124 5.24 -6.22 -5.17
CA LEU A 124 4.93 -5.02 -5.97
C LEU A 124 5.86 -4.93 -7.19
N GLU A 125 7.17 -5.10 -6.98
CA GLU A 125 8.18 -5.11 -8.06
C GLU A 125 7.90 -6.22 -9.09
N ALA A 126 7.53 -7.42 -8.65
CA ALA A 126 7.18 -8.52 -9.55
C ALA A 126 5.94 -8.21 -10.41
N ILE A 127 4.97 -7.48 -9.87
CA ILE A 127 3.76 -7.07 -10.59
C ILE A 127 4.08 -5.96 -11.57
N GLN A 128 4.82 -4.93 -11.14
CA GLN A 128 5.31 -3.86 -12.00
C GLN A 128 6.02 -4.42 -13.24
N ASN A 129 7.00 -5.30 -13.01
CA ASN A 129 7.76 -5.95 -14.08
C ASN A 129 6.89 -6.81 -15.02
N THR A 130 5.79 -7.39 -14.51
CA THR A 130 4.84 -8.13 -15.37
C THR A 130 4.04 -7.17 -16.25
N LYS A 131 3.57 -6.05 -15.69
CA LYS A 131 2.79 -5.06 -16.43
C LYS A 131 3.63 -4.36 -17.50
N VAL A 132 4.87 -3.97 -17.19
CA VAL A 132 5.76 -3.26 -18.14
C VAL A 132 6.15 -4.14 -19.34
N LYS A 133 6.45 -5.44 -19.10
CA LYS A 133 6.89 -6.35 -20.17
C LYS A 133 5.83 -6.67 -21.22
N HIS A 134 4.56 -6.36 -20.98
CA HIS A 134 3.48 -6.63 -21.93
C HIS A 134 3.18 -5.49 -22.91
N PHE A 135 3.95 -4.38 -22.87
CA PHE A 135 3.76 -3.22 -23.75
C PHE A 135 4.92 -2.95 -24.72
N HIS A 136 5.91 -3.85 -24.81
CA HIS A 136 6.87 -3.83 -25.91
C HIS A 136 6.31 -4.70 -27.05
N PHE A 137 5.63 -4.05 -28.00
CA PHE A 137 5.25 -4.62 -29.30
C PHE A 137 6.37 -4.43 -30.32
#